data_AF-H5WNZ5-F1
#
_entry.id   AF-H5WNZ5-F1
#
_cell.length_a   1.000
_cell.length_b   1.000
_cell.length_c   1.000
_cell.angle_alpha   90.00
_cell.angle_beta   90.00
_cell.angle_gamma   90.00
#
_symmetry.space_group_name_H-M   'P 1'
#
loop_
_entity.id
_entity.type
_entity.pdbx_description
1 polymer ?
#
loop_
_entity_poly.entity_id
_entity_poly.type
_entity_poly.pdbx_seq_one_letter_code
_entity_poly.pdbx_strand_id
1 'polypeptide(L)'
;MLTITSAQLGAMSTAAGGQFVDRVLEFLETDYPEAAGADLEAGRRVARGLIDQAGQFGLHSQEGVLRFVSMYFDYFVHEPRAFAWAHQLLSDPDLPERQKLMGLEQRLYGVPLWG
;
A
#
# COMPACT_ATOMS: atom_id res chain seq x y z
N MET A 1 15.44 -13.73 30.00
CA MET A 1 14.81 -12.40 29.82
C MET A 1 15.61 -11.70 28.73
N LEU A 2 15.03 -11.50 27.56
CA LEU A 2 15.70 -10.86 26.42
C LEU A 2 15.37 -9.36 26.47
N THR A 3 16.33 -8.51 26.82
CA THR A 3 16.15 -7.06 26.85
C THR A 3 16.55 -6.50 25.49
N ILE A 4 15.56 -6.20 24.64
CA ILE A 4 15.81 -5.56 23.34
C ILE A 4 16.11 -4.08 23.58
N THR A 5 17.25 -3.62 23.07
CA THR A 5 17.66 -2.21 23.14
C THR A 5 16.97 -1.37 22.05
N SER A 6 16.83 -0.07 22.26
CA SER A 6 16.25 0.85 21.26
C SER A 6 16.98 0.82 19.91
N ALA A 7 18.30 0.63 19.92
CA ALA A 7 19.10 0.50 18.69
C ALA A 7 18.77 -0.79 17.92
N GLN A 8 18.59 -1.91 18.62
CA GLN A 8 18.14 -3.17 17.99
C GLN A 8 16.72 -3.06 17.47
N LEU A 9 15.84 -2.35 18.19
CA LEU A 9 14.46 -2.09 17.76
C LEU A 9 14.44 -1.22 16.49
N GLY A 10 15.31 -0.19 16.41
CA GLY A 10 15.46 0.63 15.21
C GLY A 10 16.03 -0.14 14.02
N ALA A 11 17.02 -1.01 14.24
CA ALA A 11 17.58 -1.88 13.20
C ALA A 11 16.54 -2.88 12.68
N MET A 12 15.74 -3.49 13.57
CA MET A 12 14.64 -4.39 13.19
C MET A 12 13.54 -3.65 12.42
N SER A 13 13.18 -2.44 12.85
CA SER A 13 12.19 -1.61 12.14
C SER A 13 12.67 -1.23 10.73
N THR A 14 13.96 -0.92 10.59
CA THR A 14 14.58 -0.59 9.29
C THR A 14 14.64 -1.82 8.39
N ALA A 15 15.01 -2.99 8.94
CA ALA A 15 15.05 -4.24 8.19
C ALA A 15 13.66 -4.70 7.75
N ALA A 16 12.66 -4.59 8.63
CA ALA A 16 11.27 -4.90 8.32
C ALA A 16 10.70 -3.95 7.26
N GLY A 17 10.99 -2.65 7.36
CA GLY A 17 10.63 -1.67 6.34
C GLY A 17 11.28 -1.97 4.97
N GLY A 18 12.55 -2.36 4.95
CA GLY A 18 13.25 -2.80 3.74
C GLY A 18 12.61 -4.03 3.10
N GLN A 19 12.35 -5.08 3.89
CA GLN A 19 11.67 -6.28 3.41
C GLN A 19 10.27 -6.01 2.86
N PHE A 20 9.54 -5.07 3.47
CA PHE A 20 8.22 -4.71 2.99
C PHE A 20 8.27 -3.95 1.67
N VAL A 21 9.23 -3.02 1.50
CA VAL A 21 9.47 -2.34 0.21
C VAL A 21 9.81 -3.34 -0.88
N ASP A 22 10.70 -4.30 -0.60
CA ASP A 22 11.08 -5.33 -1.57
C ASP A 22 9.87 -6.20 -1.95
N ARG A 23 8.96 -6.50 -1.01
CA ARG A 23 7.74 -7.26 -1.30
C ARG A 23 6.72 -6.50 -2.14
N VAL A 24 6.56 -5.21 -1.90
CA VAL A 24 5.71 -4.36 -2.77
C VAL A 24 6.34 -4.23 -4.15
N LEU A 25 7.67 -4.18 -4.25
CA LEU A 25 8.36 -4.20 -5.54
C LEU A 25 8.17 -5.52 -6.28
N GLU A 26 8.32 -6.67 -5.62
CA GLU A 26 8.03 -7.99 -6.24
C GLU A 26 6.60 -8.07 -6.78
N PHE A 27 5.63 -7.51 -6.04
CA PHE A 27 4.25 -7.39 -6.49
C PHE A 27 4.12 -6.50 -7.73
N LEU A 28 4.76 -5.33 -7.75
CA LEU A 28 4.79 -4.45 -8.92
C LEU A 28 5.45 -5.14 -10.13
N GLU A 29 6.58 -5.81 -9.95
CA GLU A 29 7.27 -6.51 -11.05
C GLU A 29 6.43 -7.65 -11.63
N THR A 30 5.57 -8.28 -10.82
CA THR A 30 4.73 -9.41 -11.24
C THR A 30 3.44 -8.94 -11.91
N ASP A 31 2.71 -8.03 -11.27
CA ASP A 31 1.34 -7.67 -11.65
C ASP A 31 1.26 -6.35 -12.43
N TYR A 32 2.25 -5.46 -12.28
CA TYR A 32 2.30 -4.12 -12.89
C TYR A 32 3.71 -3.77 -13.40
N PRO A 33 4.32 -4.58 -14.28
CA PRO A 33 5.74 -4.45 -14.64
C PRO A 33 6.09 -3.09 -15.24
N GLU A 34 5.15 -2.41 -15.90
CA GLU A 34 5.30 -1.06 -16.40
C GLU A 34 5.50 0.00 -15.30
N ALA A 35 5.03 -0.28 -14.08
CA ALA A 35 5.14 0.59 -12.92
C ALA A 35 6.37 0.31 -12.06
N ALA A 36 7.01 -0.86 -12.20
CA ALA A 36 8.21 -1.25 -11.45
C ALA A 36 9.46 -0.40 -11.79
N GLY A 37 9.37 0.50 -12.77
CA GLY A 37 10.44 1.42 -13.13
C GLY A 37 11.52 0.80 -14.03
N ALA A 38 12.45 1.64 -14.49
CA ALA A 38 13.48 1.22 -15.45
C ALA A 38 14.63 0.40 -14.80
N ASP A 39 14.79 0.52 -13.49
CA ASP A 39 15.82 -0.17 -12.70
C ASP A 39 15.32 -0.43 -11.28
N LEU A 40 16.05 -1.26 -10.54
CA LEU A 40 15.71 -1.70 -9.18
C LEU A 40 15.52 -0.51 -8.21
N GLU A 41 16.33 0.54 -8.31
CA GLU A 41 16.24 1.70 -7.41
C GLU A 41 15.08 2.62 -7.78
N ALA A 42 14.72 2.71 -9.06
CA ALA A 42 13.48 3.34 -9.50
C ALA A 42 12.27 2.59 -8.95
N GLY A 43 12.24 1.25 -9.07
CA GLY A 43 11.17 0.42 -8.53
C GLY A 43 11.02 0.54 -7.01
N ARG A 44 12.13 0.50 -6.27
CA ARG A 44 12.12 0.73 -4.82
C ARG A 44 11.59 2.10 -4.43
N ARG A 45 11.87 3.14 -5.23
CA ARG A 45 11.31 4.48 -4.99
C ARG A 45 9.80 4.51 -5.24
N VAL A 46 9.30 3.87 -6.28
CA VAL A 46 7.87 3.74 -6.54
C VAL A 46 7.18 2.98 -5.40
N ALA A 47 7.72 1.82 -5.02
CA ALA A 47 7.21 1.01 -3.92
C ALA A 47 7.16 1.80 -2.60
N ARG A 48 8.23 2.54 -2.25
CA ARG A 48 8.24 3.43 -1.07
C ARG A 48 7.16 4.51 -1.15
N GLY A 49 7.03 5.18 -2.29
CA GLY A 49 6.02 6.22 -2.47
C GLY A 49 4.60 5.69 -2.25
N LEU A 50 4.31 4.49 -2.75
CA LEU A 50 3.02 3.84 -2.58
C LEU A 50 2.77 3.40 -1.13
N ILE A 51 3.79 2.86 -0.44
CA ILE A 51 3.72 2.53 0.98
C ILE A 51 3.46 3.79 1.82
N ASP A 52 4.19 4.87 1.56
CA ASP A 52 4.04 6.14 2.26
C ASP A 52 2.63 6.73 2.03
N GLN A 53 2.14 6.68 0.79
CA GLN A 53 0.79 7.15 0.45
C GLN A 53 -0.29 6.29 1.11
N ALA A 54 -0.15 4.96 1.13
CA ALA A 54 -1.05 4.08 1.86
C ALA A 54 -1.03 4.35 3.37
N GLY A 55 0.16 4.63 3.93
CA GLY A 55 0.35 5.02 5.32
C GLY A 55 -0.35 6.32 5.70
N GLN A 56 -0.43 7.31 4.79
CA GLN A 56 -1.19 8.54 5.02
C GLN A 56 -2.70 8.29 5.19
N PHE A 57 -3.20 7.17 4.67
CA PHE A 57 -4.59 6.74 4.84
C PHE A 57 -4.78 5.79 6.04
N GLY A 58 -3.74 5.55 6.84
CA GLY A 58 -3.77 4.60 7.95
C GLY A 58 -3.80 3.13 7.51
N LEU A 59 -3.36 2.84 6.28
CA LEU A 59 -3.17 1.47 5.81
C LEU A 59 -1.75 1.03 6.21
N HIS A 60 -1.66 0.19 7.23
CA HIS A 60 -0.39 -0.23 7.82
C HIS A 60 -0.15 -1.73 7.69
N SER A 61 -1.18 -2.52 7.37
CA SER A 61 -0.98 -3.93 7.08
C SER A 61 -0.40 -4.13 5.68
N GLN A 62 0.43 -5.16 5.53
CA GLN A 62 0.98 -5.55 4.24
C GLN A 62 -0.14 -5.82 3.21
N GLU A 63 -1.22 -6.49 3.66
CA GLU A 63 -2.38 -6.78 2.82
C GLU A 63 -3.08 -5.49 2.37
N GLY A 64 -3.32 -4.55 3.29
CA GLY A 64 -4.01 -3.31 2.99
C GLY A 64 -3.25 -2.43 2.01
N VAL A 65 -1.92 -2.38 2.13
CA VAL A 65 -1.07 -1.68 1.17
C VAL A 65 -1.09 -2.36 -0.20
N LEU A 66 -0.96 -3.69 -0.28
CA LEU A 66 -0.99 -4.40 -1.57
C LEU A 66 -2.34 -4.22 -2.29
N ARG A 67 -3.45 -4.29 -1.54
CA ARG A 67 -4.78 -3.99 -2.10
C ARG A 67 -4.89 -2.56 -2.59
N PHE A 68 -4.37 -1.59 -1.82
CA PHE A 68 -4.33 -0.19 -2.25
C PHE A 68 -3.51 -0.01 -3.53
N VAL A 69 -2.33 -0.64 -3.63
CA VAL A 69 -1.47 -0.61 -4.82
C VAL A 69 -2.21 -1.17 -6.02
N SER A 70 -2.86 -2.32 -5.88
CA SER A 70 -3.66 -2.93 -6.95
C SER A 70 -4.77 -2.00 -7.44
N MET A 71 -5.60 -1.46 -6.54
CA MET A 71 -6.64 -0.50 -6.91
C MET A 71 -6.09 0.79 -7.54
N TYR A 72 -4.90 1.22 -7.09
CA TYR A 72 -4.24 2.40 -7.64
C TYR A 72 -3.92 2.22 -9.12
N PHE A 73 -3.31 1.09 -9.50
CA PHE A 73 -2.97 0.82 -10.89
C PHE A 73 -4.17 0.39 -11.73
N ASP A 74 -5.04 -0.47 -11.20
CA ASP A 74 -6.21 -0.97 -11.93
C ASP A 74 -7.22 0.15 -12.26
N TYR A 75 -7.37 1.13 -11.36
CA TYR A 75 -8.41 2.15 -11.49
C TYR A 75 -7.86 3.57 -11.44
N PHE A 76 -7.14 3.96 -10.39
CA PHE A 76 -6.87 5.38 -10.15
C PHE A 76 -5.89 6.00 -11.15
N VAL A 77 -5.01 5.21 -11.77
CA VAL A 77 -4.16 5.64 -12.90
C VAL A 77 -5.02 6.01 -14.12
N HIS A 78 -6.08 5.27 -14.40
CA HIS A 78 -6.94 5.47 -15.57
C HIS A 78 -8.11 6.43 -15.32
N GLU A 79 -8.60 6.49 -14.09
CA GLU A 79 -9.67 7.38 -13.67
C GLU A 79 -9.27 8.25 -12.47
N PRO A 80 -8.43 9.28 -12.67
CA PRO A 80 -7.95 10.15 -11.58
C PRO A 80 -9.07 10.85 -10.81
N ARG A 81 -10.23 11.07 -11.44
CA ARG A 81 -11.42 11.65 -10.79
C ARG A 81 -12.02 10.72 -9.73
N ALA A 82 -11.90 9.40 -9.90
CA ALA A 82 -12.34 8.43 -8.90
C ALA A 82 -11.51 8.52 -7.63
N PHE A 83 -10.26 8.98 -7.73
CA PHE A 83 -9.39 9.16 -6.58
C PHE A 83 -9.93 10.20 -5.58
N ALA A 84 -10.69 11.21 -6.02
CA ALA A 84 -11.20 12.25 -5.13
C ALA A 84 -12.15 11.70 -4.04
N TRP A 85 -13.09 10.83 -4.40
CA TRP A 85 -13.98 10.20 -3.43
C TRP A 85 -13.28 9.07 -2.67
N ALA A 86 -12.36 8.34 -3.31
CA ALA A 86 -11.56 7.30 -2.67
C ALA A 86 -10.70 7.90 -1.54
N HIS A 87 -10.08 9.05 -1.81
CA HIS A 87 -9.32 9.81 -0.83
C HIS A 87 -10.18 10.22 0.37
N GLN A 88 -11.42 10.66 0.16
CA GLN A 88 -12.32 11.00 1.28
C GLN A 88 -12.59 9.79 2.17
N LEU A 89 -12.92 8.64 1.59
CA LEU A 89 -13.16 7.40 2.33
C LEU A 89 -11.89 6.92 3.06
N LEU A 90 -10.76 6.94 2.38
CA LEU A 90 -9.47 6.49 2.91
C LEU A 90 -8.94 7.41 4.03
N SER A 91 -9.29 8.70 3.99
CA SER A 91 -8.85 9.70 4.99
C SER A 91 -9.69 9.72 6.26
N ASP A 92 -10.80 8.98 6.31
CA ASP A 92 -11.65 8.93 7.49
C ASP A 92 -10.91 8.25 8.66
N PRO A 93 -10.63 8.96 9.77
CA PRO A 93 -9.89 8.38 10.89
C PRO A 93 -10.73 7.41 11.73
N ASP A 94 -12.07 7.49 11.65
CA ASP A 94 -12.99 6.68 12.44
C ASP A 94 -13.25 5.31 11.77
N LEU A 95 -12.89 5.16 10.49
CA LEU A 95 -13.01 3.90 9.77
C LEU A 95 -11.75 3.03 9.96
N PRO A 96 -11.91 1.78 10.41
CA PRO A 96 -10.82 0.80 10.40
C PRO A 96 -10.34 0.50 8.98
N GLU A 97 -9.04 0.15 8.85
CA GLU A 97 -8.39 -0.20 7.58
C GLU A 97 -9.25 -1.13 6.70
N ARG A 98 -9.75 -2.24 7.29
CA ARG A 98 -10.60 -3.21 6.58
C ARG A 98 -11.86 -2.58 6.00
N GLN A 99 -12.52 -1.68 6.73
CA GLN A 99 -13.76 -1.04 6.28
C GLN A 99 -13.49 -0.04 5.15
N LYS A 100 -12.35 0.67 5.21
CA LYS A 100 -11.91 1.55 4.11
C LYS A 100 -11.73 0.76 2.81
N LEU A 101 -11.00 -0.35 2.88
CA LEU A 101 -10.72 -1.19 1.71
C LEU A 101 -12.00 -1.86 1.17
N MET A 102 -12.85 -2.39 2.04
CA MET A 102 -14.15 -2.94 1.62
C MET A 102 -15.03 -1.88 0.94
N GLY A 103 -15.05 -0.64 1.47
CA GLY A 103 -15.82 0.45 0.87
C GLY A 103 -15.27 0.88 -0.49
N LEU A 104 -13.94 0.85 -0.68
CA LEU A 104 -13.34 1.06 -1.99
C LEU A 104 -13.73 -0.06 -2.96
N GLU A 105 -13.54 -1.31 -2.56
CA GLU A 105 -13.80 -2.47 -3.40
C GLU A 105 -15.27 -2.53 -3.84
N GLN A 106 -16.20 -2.33 -2.90
CA GLN A 106 -17.63 -2.30 -3.19
C GLN A 106 -17.98 -1.21 -4.21
N ARG A 107 -17.29 -0.08 -4.18
CA ARG A 107 -17.58 1.07 -5.05
C ARG A 107 -16.90 0.97 -6.42
N LEU A 108 -15.71 0.38 -6.49
CA LEU A 108 -14.97 0.15 -7.74
C LEU A 108 -15.48 -1.07 -8.51
N TYR A 109 -15.78 -2.16 -7.81
CA TYR A 109 -16.07 -3.47 -8.42
C TYR A 109 -17.49 -3.97 -8.16
N GLY A 110 -18.29 -3.26 -7.35
CA GLY A 110 -19.65 -3.67 -6.97
C GLY A 110 -19.71 -4.78 -5.93
N VAL A 111 -18.59 -5.44 -5.62
CA VAL A 111 -18.45 -6.51 -4.61
C VAL A 111 -17.07 -6.45 -3.95
N PRO A 112 -16.92 -6.94 -2.69
CA PRO A 112 -15.59 -7.15 -2.12
C PRO A 112 -14.88 -8.24 -2.91
N LEU A 113 -13.70 -7.94 -3.46
CA LEU A 113 -12.92 -8.91 -4.22
C LEU A 113 -12.23 -9.95 -3.32
N TRP A 114 -12.11 -9.62 -2.03
CA TRP A 114 -11.40 -10.41 -1.04
C TRP A 114 -12.18 -10.42 0.29
N GLY A 115 -13.16 -11.33 0.36
CA GLY A 115 -14.07 -11.52 1.50
C GLY A 115 -13.77 -12.77 2.31
#